data_AF-A0A4U0WWL1-F1
#
_entry.id   AF-A0A4U0WWL1-F1
#
_cell.length_a   1.000
_cell.length_b   1.000
_cell.length_c   1.000
_cell.angle_alpha   90.00
_cell.angle_beta   90.00
_cell.angle_gamma   90.00
#
_symmetry.space_group_name_H-M   'P 1'
#
loop_
_entity.id
_entity.type
_entity.pdbx_description
1 polymer ?
#
loop_
_entity_poly.entity_id
_entity_poly.type
_entity_poly.pdbx_seq_one_letter_code
_entity_poly.pdbx_strand_id
1 'polypeptide(L)'
;ALFGSHLAAGSPVSEEQLSTKITAIYAGLMIVEAKCVNLDAAQANDPSAELDKSQWQALIALHRTLLNEHHDFLMATQHPSATLDQKALPTMYNMPARMWKYGIHDFLEVLRSRRPSSHDYMLSFIYLAYQMMALLYETAPIFLDTWIECLGDLARYRMSIEEEEDPHAQWGGVAASWYIKASDRHPQIGRFG
;
A
#
# COMPACT_ATOMS: atom_id res chain seq x y z
N ALA A 1 18.90 32.56 -30.10
CA ALA A 1 18.11 32.37 -31.34
C ALA A 1 18.05 30.88 -31.64
N LEU A 2 16.83 30.38 -31.89
CA LEU A 2 16.45 29.07 -32.47
C LEU A 2 16.75 27.86 -31.56
N PHE A 3 15.78 27.18 -30.95
CA PHE A 3 14.49 26.73 -31.46
C PHE A 3 13.37 26.90 -30.44
N GLY A 4 12.24 27.45 -30.90
CA GLY A 4 10.93 27.13 -30.33
C GLY A 4 10.32 25.98 -31.14
N SER A 5 9.65 25.05 -30.45
CA SER A 5 8.62 24.20 -31.05
C SER A 5 7.80 23.54 -29.95
N HIS A 6 6.55 23.99 -29.86
CA HIS A 6 5.37 23.35 -29.31
C HIS A 6 5.53 22.18 -28.32
N LEU A 7 5.31 22.46 -27.04
CA LEU A 7 4.51 21.54 -26.23
C LEU A 7 3.05 21.71 -26.65
N ALA A 8 2.65 20.96 -27.67
CA ALA A 8 1.23 20.69 -27.88
C ALA A 8 0.70 19.96 -26.63
N ALA A 9 -0.47 20.38 -26.15
CA ALA A 9 -1.24 19.65 -25.16
C ALA A 9 -1.28 18.17 -25.57
N GLY A 10 -0.79 17.27 -24.71
CA GLY A 10 -0.68 15.85 -25.01
C GLY A 10 -2.02 15.32 -25.52
N SER A 11 -2.00 14.64 -26.67
CA SER A 11 -3.19 14.00 -27.21
C SER A 11 -3.82 13.09 -26.15
N PRO A 12 -5.15 13.04 -26.03
CA PRO A 12 -5.82 12.17 -25.06
C PRO A 12 -5.40 10.72 -25.28
N VAL A 13 -5.06 10.02 -24.19
CA VAL A 13 -4.66 8.60 -24.22
C VAL A 13 -5.80 7.78 -24.82
N SER A 14 -5.51 7.03 -25.88
CA SER A 14 -6.49 6.15 -26.51
C SER A 14 -6.81 4.94 -25.63
N GLU A 15 -7.98 4.34 -25.83
CA GLU A 15 -8.38 3.12 -25.11
C GLU A 15 -7.38 1.97 -25.31
N GLU A 16 -6.84 1.82 -26.52
CA GLU A 16 -5.84 0.79 -26.85
C GLU A 16 -4.50 1.03 -26.12
N GLN A 17 -4.04 2.28 -26.08
CA GLN A 17 -2.84 2.64 -25.33
C GLN A 17 -3.02 2.39 -23.83
N LEU A 18 -4.20 2.71 -23.30
CA LEU A 18 -4.53 2.47 -21.91
C LEU A 18 -4.61 0.97 -21.59
N SER A 19 -5.24 0.18 -22.46
CA SER A 19 -5.30 -1.28 -22.31
C SER A 19 -3.91 -1.92 -22.27
N THR A 20 -3.02 -1.48 -23.16
CA THR A 20 -1.62 -1.91 -23.19
C THR A 20 -0.91 -1.53 -21.89
N LYS A 21 -1.13 -0.30 -21.40
CA LYS A 21 -0.54 0.18 -20.13
C LYS A 21 -1.03 -0.62 -18.92
N ILE A 22 -2.34 -0.85 -18.79
CA ILE A 22 -2.93 -1.63 -17.69
C ILE A 22 -2.34 -3.05 -17.68
N THR A 23 -2.23 -3.67 -18.85
CA THR A 23 -1.66 -5.02 -18.99
C THR A 23 -0.19 -5.06 -18.56
N ALA A 24 0.60 -4.06 -18.97
CA ALA A 24 2.02 -3.97 -18.60
C ALA A 24 2.21 -3.76 -17.09
N ILE A 25 1.44 -2.85 -16.47
CA ILE A 25 1.46 -2.60 -15.02
C ILE A 25 1.08 -3.88 -14.26
N TYR A 26 0.00 -4.55 -14.66
CA TYR A 26 -0.43 -5.78 -14.00
C TYR A 26 0.64 -6.87 -14.07
N ALA A 27 1.31 -7.04 -15.22
CA ALA A 27 2.41 -7.99 -15.35
C ALA A 27 3.59 -7.64 -14.42
N GLY A 28 3.95 -6.35 -14.32
CA GLY A 28 4.97 -5.85 -13.39
C GLY A 28 4.60 -6.14 -11.94
N LEU A 29 3.38 -5.78 -11.54
CA LEU A 29 2.81 -6.03 -10.21
C LEU A 29 2.91 -7.51 -9.84
N MET A 30 2.48 -8.43 -10.71
CA MET A 30 2.53 -9.87 -10.45
C MET A 30 3.97 -10.36 -10.20
N ILE A 31 4.94 -9.85 -10.95
CA ILE A 31 6.37 -10.22 -10.79
C ILE A 31 6.90 -9.72 -9.44
N VAL A 32 6.59 -8.48 -9.07
CA VAL A 32 7.06 -7.89 -7.81
C VAL A 32 6.37 -8.55 -6.62
N GLU A 33 5.06 -8.79 -6.68
CA GLU A 33 4.30 -9.48 -5.63
C GLU A 33 4.85 -10.87 -5.36
N ALA A 34 5.11 -11.67 -6.41
CA ALA A 34 5.69 -12.99 -6.26
C ALA A 34 7.08 -12.93 -5.59
N LYS A 35 7.88 -11.89 -5.86
CA LYS A 35 9.17 -11.69 -5.18
C LYS A 35 8.99 -11.36 -3.70
N CYS A 36 8.07 -10.46 -3.35
CA CYS A 36 7.73 -10.14 -1.96
C CYS A 36 7.32 -11.41 -1.20
N VAL A 37 6.33 -12.16 -1.72
CA VAL A 37 5.82 -13.38 -1.09
C VAL A 37 6.94 -14.39 -0.82
N ASN A 38 7.80 -14.65 -1.82
CA ASN A 38 8.87 -15.63 -1.68
C ASN A 38 9.95 -15.18 -0.67
N LEU A 39 10.33 -13.90 -0.71
CA LEU A 39 11.35 -13.37 0.20
C LEU A 39 10.83 -13.26 1.62
N ASP A 40 9.60 -12.78 1.83
CA ASP A 40 8.98 -12.70 3.15
C ASP A 40 8.82 -14.08 3.77
N ALA A 41 8.37 -15.07 2.99
CA ALA A 41 8.31 -16.45 3.45
C ALA A 41 9.69 -17.01 3.84
N ALA A 42 10.74 -16.70 3.06
CA ALA A 42 12.11 -17.09 3.42
C ALA A 42 12.58 -16.41 4.72
N GLN A 43 12.28 -15.11 4.90
CA GLN A 43 12.62 -14.40 6.14
C GLN A 43 11.82 -14.89 7.34
N ALA A 44 10.56 -15.29 7.15
CA ALA A 44 9.72 -15.84 8.23
C ALA A 44 10.17 -17.26 8.65
N ASN A 45 10.74 -18.04 7.73
CA ASN A 45 11.19 -19.41 8.01
C ASN A 45 12.54 -19.47 8.75
N ASP A 46 13.38 -18.44 8.63
CA ASP A 46 14.66 -18.35 9.36
C ASP A 46 14.80 -17.01 10.09
N PRO A 47 13.97 -16.74 11.12
CA PRO A 47 13.96 -15.46 11.83
C PRO A 47 15.28 -15.15 12.55
N SER A 48 16.14 -16.16 12.76
CA SER A 48 17.46 -16.02 13.38
C SER A 48 18.56 -15.55 12.43
N ALA A 49 18.38 -15.69 11.11
CA ALA A 49 19.39 -15.22 10.16
C ALA A 49 19.57 -13.70 10.28
N GLU A 50 20.80 -13.25 10.52
CA GLU A 50 21.10 -11.83 10.56
C GLU A 50 20.99 -11.22 9.15
N LEU A 51 20.30 -10.08 9.07
CA LEU A 51 20.24 -9.27 7.86
C LEU A 51 21.05 -7.99 8.07
N ASP A 52 21.91 -7.68 7.12
CA ASP A 52 22.62 -6.41 7.09
C ASP A 52 21.71 -5.25 6.64
N LYS A 53 22.24 -4.03 6.78
CA LYS A 53 21.53 -2.81 6.39
C LYS A 53 21.10 -2.78 4.93
N SER A 54 21.94 -3.28 4.02
CA SER A 54 21.64 -3.28 2.59
C SER A 54 20.51 -4.24 2.25
N GLN A 55 20.46 -5.38 2.92
CA GLN A 55 19.39 -6.38 2.77
C GLN A 55 18.05 -5.82 3.26
N TRP A 56 18.02 -5.18 4.44
CA TRP A 56 16.81 -4.52 4.93
C TRP A 56 16.31 -3.42 3.98
N GLN A 57 17.22 -2.58 3.49
CA GLN A 57 16.89 -1.53 2.53
C GLN A 57 16.36 -2.10 1.22
N ALA A 58 16.91 -3.21 0.74
CA ALA A 58 16.44 -3.89 -0.45
C ALA A 58 15.02 -4.44 -0.29
N LEU A 59 14.69 -5.03 0.87
CA LEU A 59 13.33 -5.50 1.18
C LEU A 59 12.34 -4.31 1.20
N ILE A 60 12.67 -3.23 1.92
CA ILE A 60 11.82 -2.02 1.93
C ILE A 60 11.63 -1.45 0.52
N ALA A 61 12.69 -1.40 -0.29
CA ALA A 61 12.61 -0.90 -1.66
C ALA A 61 11.72 -1.78 -2.56
N LEU A 62 11.75 -3.10 -2.34
CA LEU A 62 10.88 -4.04 -3.05
C LEU A 62 9.41 -3.80 -2.68
N HIS A 63 9.08 -3.68 -1.40
CA HIS A 63 7.70 -3.39 -0.96
C HIS A 63 7.23 -2.01 -1.41
N ARG A 64 8.11 -1.00 -1.41
CA ARG A 64 7.81 0.31 -2.02
C ARG A 64 7.41 0.17 -3.49
N THR A 65 8.15 -0.66 -4.24
CA THR A 65 7.87 -0.91 -5.65
C THR A 65 6.51 -1.58 -5.81
N LEU A 66 6.20 -2.61 -5.00
CA LEU A 66 4.90 -3.27 -5.04
C LEU A 66 3.73 -2.30 -4.78
N LEU A 67 3.86 -1.46 -3.76
CA LEU A 67 2.86 -0.45 -3.43
C LEU A 67 2.66 0.57 -4.56
N ASN A 68 3.74 1.01 -5.21
CA ASN A 68 3.66 1.90 -6.38
C ASN A 68 2.97 1.22 -7.57
N GLU A 69 3.28 -0.04 -7.87
CA GLU A 69 2.62 -0.79 -8.95
C GLU A 69 1.12 -0.95 -8.70
N HIS A 70 0.72 -1.21 -7.45
CA HIS A 70 -0.70 -1.22 -7.09
C HIS A 70 -1.38 0.14 -7.27
N HIS A 71 -0.73 1.22 -6.85
CA HIS A 71 -1.23 2.57 -7.06
C HIS A 71 -1.39 2.87 -8.55
N ASP A 72 -0.38 2.59 -9.36
CA ASP A 72 -0.39 2.82 -10.81
C ASP A 72 -1.47 1.99 -11.50
N PHE A 73 -1.70 0.76 -11.04
CA PHE A 73 -2.78 -0.10 -11.53
C PHE A 73 -4.16 0.50 -11.21
N LEU A 74 -4.36 0.99 -9.98
CA LEU A 74 -5.61 1.67 -9.61
C LEU A 74 -5.83 2.94 -10.44
N MET A 75 -4.81 3.77 -10.60
CA MET A 75 -4.92 5.01 -11.39
C MET A 75 -5.17 4.72 -12.88
N ALA A 76 -4.52 3.72 -13.45
CA ALA A 76 -4.71 3.34 -14.85
C ALA A 76 -6.11 2.76 -15.09
N THR A 77 -6.59 1.88 -14.22
CA THR A 77 -7.92 1.26 -14.34
C THR A 77 -9.06 2.24 -14.11
N GLN A 78 -8.85 3.28 -13.28
CA GLN A 78 -9.85 4.33 -13.02
C GLN A 78 -9.72 5.53 -13.97
N HIS A 79 -8.82 5.48 -14.97
CA HIS A 79 -8.66 6.56 -15.94
C HIS A 79 -9.96 6.85 -16.71
N PRO A 80 -10.24 8.11 -17.12
CA PRO A 80 -11.47 8.44 -17.86
C PRO A 80 -11.69 7.62 -19.14
N SER A 81 -10.62 7.32 -19.88
CA SER A 81 -10.66 6.47 -21.09
C SER A 81 -10.78 4.96 -20.82
N ALA A 82 -10.83 4.51 -19.55
CA ALA A 82 -10.94 3.08 -19.23
C ALA A 82 -12.35 2.56 -19.52
N THR A 83 -12.44 1.36 -20.08
CA THR A 83 -13.71 0.64 -20.27
C THR A 83 -14.31 0.20 -18.93
N LEU A 84 -15.59 -0.19 -18.92
CA LEU A 84 -16.22 -0.72 -17.71
C LEU A 84 -15.52 -1.98 -17.19
N ASP A 85 -15.11 -2.87 -18.10
CA ASP A 85 -14.37 -4.09 -17.75
C ASP A 85 -13.02 -3.76 -17.11
N GLN A 86 -12.30 -2.76 -17.66
CA GLN A 86 -11.04 -2.30 -17.10
C GLN A 86 -11.22 -1.68 -15.72
N LYS A 87 -12.26 -0.86 -15.51
CA LYS A 87 -12.59 -0.25 -14.22
C LYS A 87 -12.95 -1.29 -13.15
N ALA A 88 -13.48 -2.45 -13.55
CA ALA A 88 -13.81 -3.53 -12.64
C ALA A 88 -12.59 -4.39 -12.22
N LEU A 89 -11.47 -4.31 -12.94
CA LEU A 89 -10.29 -5.17 -12.69
C LEU A 89 -9.78 -5.10 -11.24
N PRO A 90 -9.67 -3.93 -10.58
CA PRO A 90 -9.18 -3.89 -9.19
C PRO A 90 -10.03 -4.72 -8.23
N THR A 91 -11.35 -4.70 -8.40
CA THR A 91 -12.28 -5.53 -7.61
C THR A 91 -12.14 -7.00 -7.99
N MET A 92 -12.17 -7.32 -9.30
CA MET A 92 -12.07 -8.70 -9.77
C MET A 92 -10.77 -9.39 -9.36
N TYR A 93 -9.68 -8.63 -9.27
CA TYR A 93 -8.37 -9.14 -8.87
C TYR A 93 -8.09 -9.00 -7.38
N ASN A 94 -9.06 -8.56 -6.57
CA ASN A 94 -8.92 -8.34 -5.13
C ASN A 94 -7.73 -7.45 -4.76
N MET A 95 -7.50 -6.39 -5.55
CA MET A 95 -6.31 -5.54 -5.41
C MET A 95 -6.11 -4.94 -4.01
N PRO A 96 -7.15 -4.43 -3.32
CA PRO A 96 -6.96 -3.89 -1.97
C PRO A 96 -6.50 -4.95 -0.97
N ALA A 97 -7.14 -6.13 -0.98
CA ALA A 97 -6.79 -7.22 -0.07
C ALA A 97 -5.38 -7.77 -0.34
N ARG A 98 -4.99 -7.88 -1.62
CA ARG A 98 -3.63 -8.29 -2.02
C ARG A 98 -2.58 -7.27 -1.63
N MET A 99 -2.83 -5.98 -1.87
CA MET A 99 -1.93 -4.90 -1.47
C MET A 99 -1.73 -4.90 0.05
N TRP A 100 -2.82 -5.03 0.82
CA TRP A 100 -2.70 -5.13 2.28
C TRP A 100 -1.88 -6.36 2.68
N LYS A 101 -2.25 -7.55 2.21
CA LYS A 101 -1.61 -8.80 2.61
C LYS A 101 -0.14 -8.86 2.23
N TYR A 102 0.17 -8.75 0.93
CA TYR A 102 1.49 -9.00 0.37
C TYR A 102 2.35 -7.73 0.27
N GLY A 103 1.72 -6.57 0.20
CA GLY A 103 2.42 -5.29 0.16
C GLY A 103 2.83 -4.79 1.54
N ILE A 104 2.03 -5.06 2.58
CA ILE A 104 2.17 -4.40 3.90
C ILE A 104 2.25 -5.42 5.04
N HIS A 105 1.18 -6.17 5.26
CA HIS A 105 0.98 -6.96 6.47
C HIS A 105 2.04 -8.04 6.66
N ASP A 106 2.26 -8.89 5.65
CA ASP A 106 3.20 -10.02 5.77
C ASP A 106 4.64 -9.53 6.03
N PHE A 107 5.05 -8.41 5.43
CA PHE A 107 6.35 -7.80 5.69
C PHE A 107 6.44 -7.10 7.05
N LEU A 108 5.35 -6.49 7.54
CA LEU A 108 5.31 -5.99 8.92
C LEU A 108 5.51 -7.12 9.93
N GLU A 109 4.98 -8.31 9.67
CA GLU A 109 5.17 -9.47 10.53
C GLU A 109 6.63 -9.98 10.49
N VAL A 110 7.27 -9.97 9.32
CA VAL A 110 8.72 -10.24 9.19
C VAL A 110 9.51 -9.25 10.05
N LEU A 111 9.25 -7.94 9.91
CA LEU A 111 9.90 -6.90 10.69
C LEU A 111 9.64 -7.09 12.19
N ARG A 112 8.40 -7.35 12.60
CA ARG A 112 8.00 -7.52 14.01
C ARG A 112 8.74 -8.69 14.66
N SER A 113 8.84 -9.82 13.97
CA SER A 113 9.48 -11.04 14.48
C SER A 113 10.99 -10.91 14.72
N ARG A 114 11.64 -9.95 14.04
CA ARG A 114 13.10 -9.75 14.05
C ARG A 114 13.56 -8.58 14.92
N ARG A 115 12.66 -8.03 15.74
CA ARG A 115 13.03 -7.02 16.74
C ARG A 115 13.99 -7.63 17.78
N PRO A 116 14.97 -6.87 18.29
CA PRO A 116 15.15 -5.43 18.12
C PRO A 116 15.87 -5.00 16.83
N SER A 117 16.55 -5.92 16.12
CA SER A 117 17.41 -5.57 14.97
C SER A 117 16.70 -4.84 13.81
N SER A 118 15.39 -5.08 13.67
CA SER A 118 14.54 -4.52 12.63
C SER A 118 13.83 -3.21 13.02
N HIS A 119 13.99 -2.70 14.25
CA HIS A 119 13.11 -1.65 14.81
C HIS A 119 13.02 -0.39 13.93
N ASP A 120 14.16 0.20 13.55
CA ASP A 120 14.19 1.42 12.72
C ASP A 120 13.63 1.16 11.30
N TYR A 121 13.81 -0.04 10.78
CA TYR A 121 13.28 -0.46 9.48
C TYR A 121 11.76 -0.63 9.54
N MET A 122 11.24 -1.19 10.63
CA MET A 122 9.80 -1.29 10.88
C MET A 122 9.17 0.10 10.95
N LEU A 123 9.79 1.02 11.70
CA LEU A 123 9.34 2.40 11.80
C LEU A 123 9.31 3.08 10.41
N SER A 124 10.41 3.00 9.67
CA SER A 124 10.51 3.57 8.32
C SER A 124 9.48 2.96 7.36
N PHE A 125 9.20 1.67 7.46
CA PHE A 125 8.25 0.99 6.61
C PHE A 125 6.81 1.36 6.95
N ILE A 126 6.45 1.49 8.24
CA ILE A 126 5.12 1.97 8.65
C ILE A 126 4.84 3.36 8.08
N TYR A 127 5.80 4.30 8.17
CA TYR A 127 5.62 5.63 7.58
C TYR A 127 5.42 5.59 6.06
N LEU A 128 6.17 4.75 5.35
CA LEU A 128 6.03 4.55 3.92
C LEU A 128 4.64 4.00 3.56
N ALA A 129 4.21 2.93 4.23
CA ALA A 129 2.91 2.32 3.99
C ALA A 129 1.77 3.31 4.33
N TYR A 130 1.89 4.06 5.43
CA TYR A 130 0.92 5.08 5.83
C TYR A 130 0.77 6.18 4.78
N GLN A 131 1.90 6.68 4.23
CA GLN A 131 1.88 7.68 3.15
C GLN A 131 1.19 7.14 1.90
N MET A 132 1.45 5.88 1.52
CA MET A 132 0.76 5.26 0.39
C MET A 132 -0.75 5.11 0.65
N MET A 133 -1.15 4.63 1.83
CA MET A 133 -2.58 4.48 2.16
C MET A 133 -3.28 5.85 2.22
N ALA A 134 -2.63 6.89 2.71
CA ALA A 134 -3.14 8.26 2.70
C ALA A 134 -3.32 8.79 1.27
N LEU A 135 -2.34 8.54 0.39
CA LEU A 135 -2.46 8.88 -1.03
C LEU A 135 -3.65 8.18 -1.69
N LEU A 136 -3.85 6.88 -1.43
CA LEU A 136 -4.97 6.11 -1.97
C LEU A 136 -6.32 6.55 -1.39
N TYR A 137 -6.35 6.92 -0.11
CA TYR A 137 -7.51 7.54 0.52
C TYR A 137 -7.96 8.81 -0.22
N GLU A 138 -7.01 9.63 -0.69
CA GLU A 138 -7.29 10.86 -1.42
C GLU A 138 -7.60 10.64 -2.92
N THR A 139 -6.96 9.66 -3.55
CA THR A 139 -6.95 9.51 -5.02
C THR A 139 -7.79 8.35 -5.55
N ALA A 140 -8.09 7.34 -4.72
CA ALA A 140 -8.79 6.11 -5.11
C ALA A 140 -10.03 5.82 -4.23
N PRO A 141 -11.09 6.65 -4.31
CA PRO A 141 -12.25 6.55 -3.42
C PRO A 141 -13.10 5.29 -3.61
N ILE A 142 -12.87 4.51 -4.68
CA ILE A 142 -13.56 3.25 -4.95
C ILE A 142 -13.41 2.21 -3.83
N PHE A 143 -12.33 2.29 -3.03
CA PHE A 143 -12.08 1.41 -1.87
C PHE A 143 -11.87 2.21 -0.58
N LEU A 144 -12.57 3.34 -0.44
CA LEU A 144 -12.36 4.30 0.65
C LEU A 144 -12.40 3.66 2.03
N ASP A 145 -13.34 2.75 2.28
CA ASP A 145 -13.49 2.09 3.57
C ASP A 145 -12.29 1.20 3.89
N THR A 146 -11.78 0.47 2.89
CA THR A 146 -10.56 -0.34 3.03
C THR A 146 -9.35 0.52 3.37
N TRP A 147 -9.18 1.67 2.73
CA TRP A 147 -8.06 2.56 3.02
C TRP A 147 -8.13 3.16 4.43
N ILE A 148 -9.33 3.50 4.89
CA ILE A 148 -9.57 3.97 6.27
C ILE A 148 -9.17 2.89 7.28
N GLU A 149 -9.60 1.65 7.06
CA GLU A 149 -9.24 0.52 7.94
C GLU A 149 -7.71 0.28 7.95
N CYS A 150 -7.07 0.27 6.77
CA CYS A 150 -5.62 0.12 6.65
C CYS A 150 -4.84 1.23 7.41
N LEU A 151 -5.32 2.48 7.34
CA LEU A 151 -4.72 3.61 8.08
C LEU A 151 -4.86 3.44 9.61
N GLY A 152 -6.00 2.93 10.07
CA GLY A 152 -6.21 2.56 11.47
C GLY A 152 -5.27 1.44 11.93
N ASP A 153 -5.13 0.39 11.12
CA ASP A 153 -4.25 -0.74 11.41
C ASP A 153 -2.78 -0.32 11.44
N LEU A 154 -2.33 0.50 10.49
CA LEU A 154 -0.96 1.04 10.47
C LEU A 154 -0.68 1.93 11.70
N ALA A 155 -1.65 2.76 12.12
CA ALA A 155 -1.54 3.55 13.34
C ALA A 155 -1.45 2.66 14.59
N ARG A 156 -2.17 1.52 14.63
CA ARG A 156 -2.02 0.53 15.72
C ARG A 156 -0.64 -0.15 15.71
N TYR A 157 -0.13 -0.53 14.54
CA TYR A 157 1.24 -1.06 14.45
C TYR A 157 2.23 -0.04 14.99
N ARG A 158 2.08 1.23 14.60
CA ARG A 158 2.91 2.34 15.06
C ARG A 158 2.84 2.55 16.57
N MET A 159 1.64 2.49 17.15
CA MET A 159 1.40 2.55 18.60
C MET A 159 2.09 1.38 19.33
N SER A 160 1.98 0.16 18.79
CA SER A 160 2.49 -1.06 19.44
C SER A 160 4.01 -1.13 19.53
N ILE A 161 4.73 -0.34 18.74
CA ILE A 161 6.19 -0.30 18.76
C ILE A 161 6.75 0.84 19.63
N GLU A 162 5.90 1.71 20.15
CA GLU A 162 6.32 2.79 21.05
C GLU A 162 6.59 2.28 22.46
N GLU A 163 7.70 2.73 23.04
CA GLU A 163 8.07 2.48 24.43
C GLU A 163 7.66 3.63 25.36
N GLU A 164 7.57 4.85 24.81
CA GLU A 164 7.19 6.06 25.54
C GLU A 164 5.66 6.23 25.58
N GLU A 165 5.13 6.64 26.74
CA GLU A 165 3.70 6.78 26.99
C GLU A 165 3.03 7.81 26.06
N ASP A 166 3.69 8.95 25.82
CA ASP A 166 3.13 10.04 25.00
C ASP A 166 2.99 9.67 23.52
N PRO A 167 4.04 9.19 22.82
CA PRO A 167 3.89 8.68 21.46
C PRO A 167 2.92 7.50 21.35
N HIS A 168 2.90 6.61 22.36
CA HIS A 168 1.92 5.51 22.40
C HIS A 168 0.48 6.06 22.43
N ALA A 169 0.18 7.00 23.32
CA ALA A 169 -1.14 7.63 23.42
C ALA A 169 -1.51 8.40 22.15
N GLN A 170 -0.55 9.10 21.54
CA GLN A 170 -0.75 9.83 20.29
C GLN A 170 -1.19 8.88 19.16
N TRP A 171 -0.46 7.80 18.93
CA TRP A 171 -0.80 6.83 17.87
C TRP A 171 -2.06 6.03 18.19
N GLY A 172 -2.36 5.79 19.47
CA GLY A 172 -3.64 5.25 19.91
C GLY A 172 -4.81 6.17 19.54
N GLY A 173 -4.66 7.49 19.73
CA GLY A 173 -5.63 8.49 19.29
C GLY A 173 -5.81 8.52 17.78
N VAL A 174 -4.71 8.43 17.01
CA VAL A 174 -4.77 8.37 15.54
C VAL A 174 -5.52 7.12 15.08
N ALA A 175 -5.20 5.94 15.62
CA ALA A 175 -5.90 4.69 15.31
C ALA A 175 -7.40 4.78 15.62
N ALA A 176 -7.75 5.27 16.82
CA ALA A 176 -9.14 5.46 17.22
C ALA A 176 -9.90 6.40 16.26
N SER A 177 -9.25 7.49 15.82
CA SER A 177 -9.87 8.44 14.89
C SER A 177 -10.25 7.79 13.54
N TRP A 178 -9.40 6.90 13.02
CA TRP A 178 -9.68 6.17 11.78
C TRP A 178 -10.80 5.15 11.95
N TYR A 179 -10.83 4.39 13.05
CA TYR A 179 -11.90 3.43 13.28
C TYR A 179 -13.26 4.08 13.57
N ILE A 180 -13.28 5.22 14.27
CA ILE A 180 -14.50 6.02 14.43
C ILE A 180 -15.01 6.44 13.06
N LYS A 181 -14.13 6.97 12.20
CA LYS A 181 -14.48 7.35 10.82
C LYS A 181 -15.00 6.16 10.00
N ALA A 182 -14.44 4.96 10.17
CA ALA A 182 -14.95 3.74 9.53
C ALA A 182 -16.36 3.38 10.02
N SER A 183 -16.57 3.42 11.34
CA SER A 183 -17.87 3.13 11.98
C SER A 183 -18.96 4.11 11.56
N ASP A 184 -18.66 5.41 11.50
CA ASP A 184 -19.60 6.46 11.08
C ASP A 184 -20.08 6.28 9.64
N ARG A 185 -19.28 5.61 8.81
CA ARG A 185 -19.61 5.30 7.41
C ARG A 185 -20.49 4.06 7.29
N HIS A 186 -20.52 3.20 8.32
CA HIS A 186 -21.35 1.99 8.40
C HIS A 186 -22.19 1.93 9.68
N PRO A 187 -23.08 2.93 9.93
CA PRO A 187 -23.81 3.05 11.20
C PRO A 187 -24.78 1.89 11.49
N GLN A 188 -25.01 0.99 10.52
CA GLN A 188 -25.94 -0.14 10.64
C GLN A 188 -25.32 -1.41 11.23
N ILE A 189 -23.99 -1.49 11.42
CA ILE A 189 -23.32 -2.69 11.97
C ILE A 189 -23.26 -2.64 13.51
N GLY A 190 -23.53 -1.50 14.14
CA GLY A 190 -23.40 -1.29 15.60
C GLY A 190 -24.69 -1.33 16.42
N ARG A 191 -25.82 -1.84 15.92
CA ARG A 191 -27.12 -1.84 16.64
C ARG A 191 -27.62 -3.20 17.14
N PHE A 192 -26.77 -4.22 17.14
CA PHE A 192 -27.05 -5.49 17.81
C PHE A 192 -25.83 -5.92 18.64
N GLY A 193 -25.80 -5.44 19.88
CA GLY A 193 -24.82 -5.80 20.91
C GLY A 193 -25.22 -5.16 22.23
#